data_AF-A0A4Y8XTX3-F1
#
_entry.id   AF-A0A4Y8XTX3-F1
#
_cell.length_a   1.000
_cell.length_b   1.000
_cell.length_c   1.000
_cell.angle_alpha   90.00
_cell.angle_beta   90.00
_cell.angle_gamma   90.00
#
_symmetry.space_group_name_H-M   'P 1'
#
loop_
_entity.id
_entity.type
_entity.pdbx_description
1 polymer ?
#
loop_
_entity_poly.entity_id
_entity_poly.type
_entity_poly.pdbx_seq_one_letter_code
_entity_poly.pdbx_strand_id
1 'polypeptide(L)'
;MTRPTNLDKAAKSSGSKSPETPTLAPHSDVPTRHQPDGRVGGGLFDPKQLVKSLPDAIRKLDPRVMVKSPVMFVVEIGSVFTTVLAITKPGEWFGWAIAGWLWLTTIFANLAEAVAEGRGKAQADTLRKAKTDSVARRLTGSAEERVAGTALRIGDLVVCEAGDVIPGDGDVVEGVASVDESAITGESAPVIRESGGDRSAVTGGTKVLSDRIVVKITTKPGETFIDRMIALVEGAARQKTPNEIALNILLASLTIVFLLAVVTLQPFAIYAGAQQSMIVLTALLVCLIPTTIGALLSAIGIAGMDRLVQRNVLAMSGRAVEAAGDVSTLLLDKTGTITLGNRQAAEFVPVKGVTEAELADAAQLSSLADETPEGRSIVVLAKEKYGLRERHQGELAHAEWIVFTAQTRMSGVDVDGRKIRKGATGSVINWVTERGGQVAADADTTASEISQAGGTPLLVAVEDERGARVLGVIHLKDVVKEGMRERFGELRRMG
;
A
#
# COMPACT_ATOMS: atom_id res chain seq x y z
N MET A 1 -55.91 59.23 14.01
CA MET A 1 -56.32 59.96 12.80
C MET A 1 -55.75 59.25 11.58
N THR A 2 -56.65 58.59 10.83
CA THR A 2 -56.67 58.49 9.35
C THR A 2 -55.37 58.30 8.54
N ARG A 3 -55.13 57.03 8.14
CA ARG A 3 -54.91 56.46 6.77
C ARG A 3 -54.86 57.43 5.55
N PRO A 4 -54.29 57.06 4.36
CA PRO A 4 -54.63 55.80 3.65
C PRO A 4 -53.52 55.14 2.73
N THR A 5 -53.55 53.79 2.57
CA THR A 5 -53.90 52.98 1.35
C THR A 5 -52.75 52.69 0.37
N ASN A 6 -52.27 51.44 0.26
CA ASN A 6 -52.76 50.28 -0.52
C ASN A 6 -52.44 50.34 -2.04
N LEU A 7 -51.64 49.37 -2.49
CA LEU A 7 -51.74 48.64 -3.77
C LEU A 7 -50.85 47.39 -3.61
N ASP A 8 -51.46 46.24 -3.30
CA ASP A 8 -51.84 45.20 -4.27
C ASP A 8 -50.67 44.29 -4.70
N LYS A 9 -50.58 43.09 -4.11
CA LYS A 9 -51.01 41.84 -4.77
C LYS A 9 -50.53 40.60 -4.00
N ALA A 10 -51.50 39.76 -3.70
CA ALA A 10 -51.31 38.40 -3.23
C ALA A 10 -50.70 37.51 -4.33
N ALA A 11 -49.65 36.78 -3.98
CA ALA A 11 -49.31 35.51 -4.62
C ALA A 11 -48.74 34.57 -3.55
N LYS A 12 -49.43 33.44 -3.38
CA LYS A 12 -49.17 32.37 -2.42
C LYS A 12 -47.78 31.76 -2.65
N SER A 13 -46.96 31.64 -1.61
CA SER A 13 -45.86 30.68 -1.55
C SER A 13 -46.24 29.53 -0.61
N SER A 14 -46.59 28.38 -1.20
CA SER A 14 -46.66 27.11 -0.49
C SER A 14 -45.26 26.53 -0.42
N GLY A 15 -44.70 26.42 0.79
CA GLY A 15 -43.43 25.74 1.03
C GLY A 15 -43.53 24.26 0.69
N SER A 16 -42.75 23.83 -0.30
CA SER A 16 -42.50 22.43 -0.61
C SER A 16 -41.18 22.01 0.05
N LYS A 17 -41.27 21.06 0.98
CA LYS A 17 -40.13 20.37 1.59
C LYS A 17 -39.29 19.69 0.49
N SER A 18 -37.99 19.96 0.47
CA SER A 18 -37.01 19.22 -0.32
C SER A 18 -36.74 17.86 0.34
N PRO A 19 -36.75 16.73 -0.39
CA PRO A 19 -36.32 15.45 0.17
C PRO A 19 -34.79 15.36 0.14
N GLU A 20 -34.20 15.11 1.30
CA GLU A 20 -32.81 14.68 1.44
C GLU A 20 -32.60 13.39 0.64
N THR A 21 -31.67 13.42 -0.31
CA THR A 21 -31.28 12.26 -1.10
C THR A 21 -30.17 11.53 -0.34
N PRO A 22 -30.31 10.23 -0.02
CA PRO A 22 -29.23 9.48 0.61
C PRO A 22 -28.10 9.24 -0.40
N THR A 23 -26.88 9.56 0.00
CA THR A 23 -25.65 9.37 -0.76
C THR A 23 -25.47 7.90 -1.13
N LEU A 24 -25.66 7.58 -2.42
CA LEU A 24 -25.34 6.28 -2.99
C LEU A 24 -23.82 6.08 -3.00
N ALA A 25 -23.36 4.94 -2.49
CA ALA A 25 -21.98 4.49 -2.62
C ALA A 25 -21.60 4.33 -4.11
N PRO A 26 -20.36 4.68 -4.53
CA PRO A 26 -20.00 4.59 -5.93
C PRO A 26 -19.90 3.13 -6.40
N HIS A 27 -20.40 2.94 -7.62
CA HIS A 27 -20.64 1.70 -8.34
C HIS A 27 -19.47 0.70 -8.37
N SER A 28 -19.81 -0.56 -8.18
CA SER A 28 -18.98 -1.72 -8.47
C SER A 28 -19.47 -2.40 -9.76
N ASP A 29 -19.04 -1.93 -10.93
CA ASP A 29 -19.34 -2.61 -12.20
C ASP A 29 -18.18 -2.47 -13.21
N VAL A 30 -17.18 -3.33 -13.07
CA VAL A 30 -16.31 -3.78 -14.17
C VAL A 30 -16.03 -5.28 -13.93
N PRO A 31 -16.27 -6.17 -14.92
CA PRO A 31 -16.05 -7.60 -14.74
C PRO A 31 -14.55 -7.91 -14.82
N THR A 32 -13.84 -7.79 -13.69
CA THR A 32 -12.49 -8.36 -13.54
C THR A 32 -12.62 -9.87 -13.33
N ARG A 33 -12.38 -10.62 -14.40
CA ARG A 33 -12.33 -12.09 -14.38
C ARG A 33 -10.99 -12.56 -13.80
N HIS A 34 -10.80 -12.31 -12.51
CA HIS A 34 -9.86 -13.03 -11.66
C HIS A 34 -10.55 -13.25 -10.33
N GLN A 35 -11.14 -14.43 -10.15
CA GLN A 35 -11.49 -14.93 -8.82
C GLN A 35 -10.17 -15.07 -8.06
N PRO A 36 -9.95 -14.33 -6.96
CA PRO A 36 -8.95 -14.74 -6.00
C PRO A 36 -9.58 -15.90 -5.23
N ASP A 37 -9.15 -17.11 -5.54
CA ASP A 37 -9.39 -18.25 -4.66
C ASP A 37 -8.89 -17.89 -3.25
N GLY A 38 -9.81 -17.92 -2.28
CA GLY A 38 -9.46 -17.89 -0.87
C GLY A 38 -9.18 -16.51 -0.26
N ARG A 39 -10.12 -15.55 -0.39
CA ARG A 39 -10.25 -14.55 0.68
C ARG A 39 -10.62 -15.29 1.97
N VAL A 40 -9.64 -15.48 2.86
CA VAL A 40 -9.87 -15.94 4.23
C VAL A 40 -10.60 -14.83 4.97
N GLY A 41 -11.89 -14.68 4.70
CA GLY A 41 -12.82 -13.90 5.50
C GLY A 41 -13.08 -14.63 6.81
N GLY A 42 -12.06 -14.72 7.66
CA GLY A 42 -12.21 -15.18 9.02
C GLY A 42 -12.99 -14.12 9.78
N GLY A 43 -14.28 -14.35 10.01
CA GLY A 43 -15.06 -13.59 10.97
C GLY A 43 -14.36 -13.56 12.34
N LEU A 44 -14.74 -12.60 13.19
CA LEU A 44 -14.08 -12.34 14.48
C LEU A 44 -13.90 -13.58 15.38
N PHE A 45 -14.65 -14.66 15.13
CA PHE A 45 -14.60 -15.94 15.84
C PHE A 45 -14.76 -17.12 14.88
N ASP A 46 -13.76 -17.44 14.05
CA ASP A 46 -13.74 -18.73 13.36
C ASP A 46 -13.41 -19.84 14.38
N PRO A 47 -14.34 -20.77 14.69
CA PRO A 47 -14.09 -21.85 15.66
C PRO A 47 -12.89 -22.72 15.28
N LYS A 48 -12.61 -22.86 13.97
CA LYS A 48 -11.45 -23.61 13.49
C LYS A 48 -10.14 -22.92 13.88
N GLN A 49 -10.12 -21.59 13.85
CA GLN A 49 -8.97 -20.80 14.24
C GLN A 49 -8.70 -20.91 15.75
N LEU A 50 -9.74 -20.83 16.58
CA LEU A 50 -9.62 -21.01 18.03
C LEU A 50 -9.05 -22.38 18.39
N VAL A 51 -9.55 -23.45 17.75
CA VAL A 51 -9.05 -24.82 17.97
C VAL A 51 -7.60 -24.95 17.50
N LYS A 52 -7.23 -24.35 16.37
CA LYS A 52 -5.85 -24.37 15.85
C LYS A 52 -4.86 -23.64 16.77
N SER A 53 -5.29 -22.55 17.42
CA SER A 53 -4.44 -21.75 18.32
C SER A 53 -4.39 -22.26 19.76
N LEU A 54 -5.28 -23.19 20.15
CA LEU A 54 -5.34 -23.72 21.53
C LEU A 54 -4.05 -24.39 22.02
N PRO A 55 -3.33 -25.21 21.22
CA PRO A 55 -2.05 -25.78 21.66
C PRO A 55 -1.00 -24.72 21.97
N ASP A 56 -0.96 -23.63 21.21
CA ASP A 56 -0.04 -22.52 21.45
C ASP A 56 -0.44 -21.73 22.70
N ALA A 57 -1.74 -21.55 22.94
CA ALA A 57 -2.24 -20.92 24.18
C ALA A 57 -1.81 -21.70 25.44
N ILE A 58 -1.84 -23.03 25.37
CA ILE A 58 -1.40 -23.91 26.47
C ILE A 58 0.13 -23.83 26.64
N ARG A 59 0.91 -23.82 25.55
CA ARG A 59 2.38 -23.64 25.63
C ARG A 59 2.78 -22.31 26.27
N LYS A 60 1.97 -21.26 26.09
CA LYS A 60 2.20 -19.94 26.69
C LYS A 60 1.97 -19.93 28.21
N LEU A 61 1.42 -20.98 28.82
CA LEU A 61 1.38 -21.16 30.27
C LEU A 61 2.75 -21.49 30.88
N ASP A 62 3.85 -21.50 30.12
CA ASP A 62 5.19 -21.59 30.70
C ASP A 62 5.46 -20.34 31.56
N PRO A 63 5.80 -20.48 32.87
CA PRO A 63 6.13 -19.37 33.76
C PRO A 63 7.20 -18.43 33.20
N ARG A 64 8.14 -18.95 32.38
CA ARG A 64 9.20 -18.17 31.73
C ARG A 64 8.64 -17.19 30.69
N VAL A 65 7.50 -17.52 30.10
CA VAL A 65 6.77 -16.66 29.16
C VAL A 65 5.90 -15.68 29.95
N MET A 66 5.13 -16.20 30.91
CA MET A 66 4.18 -15.42 31.71
C MET A 66 4.84 -14.32 32.55
N VAL A 67 6.07 -14.49 33.01
CA VAL A 67 6.81 -13.44 33.75
C VAL A 67 6.94 -12.12 32.98
N LYS A 68 6.84 -12.14 31.65
CA LYS A 68 6.86 -10.94 30.79
C LYS A 68 5.55 -10.14 30.83
N SER A 69 4.49 -10.72 31.40
CA SER A 69 3.19 -10.12 31.69
C SER A 69 2.89 -10.22 33.20
N PRO A 70 3.34 -9.25 34.02
CA PRO A 70 3.25 -9.33 35.47
C PRO A 70 1.83 -9.58 36.00
N VAL A 71 0.83 -9.00 35.34
CA VAL A 71 -0.59 -9.19 35.67
C VAL A 71 -1.00 -10.64 35.52
N MET A 72 -0.75 -11.23 34.34
CA MET A 72 -1.17 -12.60 34.06
C MET A 72 -0.36 -13.63 34.87
N PHE A 73 0.90 -13.32 35.16
CA PHE A 73 1.74 -14.15 36.03
C PHE A 73 1.17 -14.27 37.46
N VAL A 74 0.61 -13.19 38.03
CA VAL A 74 -0.06 -13.25 39.34
C VAL A 74 -1.31 -14.13 39.28
N VAL A 75 -2.08 -14.07 38.19
CA VAL A 75 -3.25 -14.94 37.99
C VAL A 75 -2.82 -16.41 37.86
N GLU A 76 -1.73 -16.69 37.15
CA GLU A 76 -1.16 -18.03 37.01
C GLU A 76 -0.72 -18.60 38.36
N ILE A 77 0.04 -17.83 39.15
CA ILE A 77 0.42 -18.22 40.52
C ILE A 77 -0.83 -18.46 41.37
N GLY A 78 -1.83 -17.58 41.29
CA GLY A 78 -3.10 -17.75 41.98
C GLY A 78 -3.85 -19.02 41.56
N SER A 79 -3.81 -19.38 40.27
CA SER A 79 -4.41 -20.59 39.71
C SER A 79 -3.72 -21.85 40.25
N VAL A 80 -2.38 -21.87 40.22
CA VAL A 80 -1.58 -22.97 40.77
C VAL A 80 -1.83 -23.10 42.27
N PHE A 81 -1.77 -22.00 43.00
CA PHE A 81 -1.93 -21.98 44.44
C PHE A 81 -3.33 -22.44 44.89
N THR A 82 -4.39 -21.95 44.26
CA THR A 82 -5.76 -22.41 44.53
C THR A 82 -5.97 -23.87 44.16
N THR A 83 -5.35 -24.34 43.07
CA THR A 83 -5.38 -25.77 42.69
C THR A 83 -4.73 -26.64 43.77
N VAL A 84 -3.56 -26.24 44.29
CA VAL A 84 -2.88 -26.95 45.38
C VAL A 84 -3.77 -27.01 46.63
N LEU A 85 -4.40 -25.89 47.01
CA LEU A 85 -5.32 -25.87 48.15
C LEU A 85 -6.56 -26.76 47.93
N ALA A 86 -7.14 -26.75 46.73
CA ALA A 86 -8.28 -27.60 46.39
C ALA A 86 -7.94 -29.10 46.48
N ILE A 87 -6.71 -29.48 46.11
CA ILE A 87 -6.20 -30.86 46.27
C ILE A 87 -6.09 -31.25 47.74
N THR A 88 -5.67 -30.34 48.63
CA THR A 88 -5.59 -30.64 50.07
C THR A 88 -6.95 -30.83 50.74
N LYS A 89 -8.03 -30.29 50.14
CA LYS A 89 -9.41 -30.39 50.65
C LYS A 89 -10.38 -30.79 49.52
N PRO A 90 -10.29 -32.04 49.02
CA PRO A 90 -10.99 -32.44 47.80
C PRO A 90 -12.52 -32.43 47.91
N GLY A 91 -13.08 -32.44 49.12
CA GLY A 91 -14.53 -32.37 49.37
C GLY A 91 -15.15 -30.98 49.20
N GLU A 92 -14.35 -29.91 49.10
CA GLU A 92 -14.85 -28.53 48.93
C GLU A 92 -14.97 -28.18 47.44
N TRP A 93 -16.16 -28.37 46.85
CA TRP A 93 -16.42 -28.07 45.42
C TRP A 93 -16.10 -26.62 45.03
N PHE A 94 -16.24 -25.69 45.98
CA PHE A 94 -15.97 -24.26 45.77
C PHE A 94 -14.52 -24.00 45.36
N GLY A 95 -13.55 -24.68 45.98
CA GLY A 95 -12.13 -24.52 45.64
C GLY A 95 -11.82 -24.95 44.21
N TRP A 96 -12.40 -26.08 43.78
CA TRP A 96 -12.29 -26.56 42.40
C TRP A 96 -12.94 -25.63 41.39
N ALA A 97 -14.10 -25.06 41.72
CA ALA A 97 -14.77 -24.09 40.85
C ALA A 97 -13.92 -22.83 40.64
N ILE A 98 -13.35 -22.26 41.71
CA ILE A 98 -12.46 -21.10 41.61
C ILE A 98 -11.20 -21.44 40.81
N ALA A 99 -10.52 -22.54 41.14
CA ALA A 99 -9.33 -22.97 40.40
C ALA A 99 -9.61 -23.14 38.90
N GLY A 100 -10.75 -23.75 38.54
CA GLY A 100 -11.19 -23.90 37.16
C GLY A 100 -11.37 -22.56 36.43
N TRP A 101 -12.01 -21.57 37.07
CA TRP A 101 -12.19 -20.24 36.48
C TRP A 101 -10.88 -19.45 36.36
N LEU A 102 -9.95 -19.61 37.30
CA LEU A 102 -8.64 -18.96 37.23
C LEU A 102 -7.80 -19.54 36.09
N TRP A 103 -7.79 -20.87 35.91
CA TRP A 103 -7.18 -21.50 34.74
C TRP A 103 -7.86 -21.10 33.44
N LEU A 104 -9.19 -21.00 33.42
CA LEU A 104 -9.90 -20.54 32.23
C LEU A 104 -9.51 -19.11 31.86
N THR A 105 -9.35 -18.23 32.86
CA THR A 105 -8.92 -16.84 32.65
C THR A 105 -7.54 -16.76 32.01
N THR A 106 -6.56 -17.54 32.51
CA THR A 106 -5.20 -17.57 31.94
C THR A 106 -5.18 -18.16 30.53
N ILE A 107 -5.91 -19.26 30.29
CA ILE A 107 -6.02 -19.87 28.97
C ILE A 107 -6.69 -18.93 27.97
N PHE A 108 -7.76 -18.24 28.37
CA PHE A 108 -8.47 -17.30 27.49
C PHE A 108 -7.57 -16.13 27.06
N ALA A 109 -6.80 -15.58 28.00
CA ALA A 109 -5.81 -14.54 27.71
C ALA A 109 -4.78 -15.02 26.68
N ASN A 110 -4.17 -16.19 26.93
CA ASN A 110 -3.16 -16.77 26.03
C ASN A 110 -3.75 -17.13 24.65
N LEU A 111 -5.02 -17.55 24.63
CA LEU A 111 -5.73 -17.86 23.39
C LEU A 111 -5.97 -16.61 22.55
N ALA A 112 -6.37 -15.49 23.17
CA ALA A 112 -6.54 -14.23 22.45
C ALA A 112 -5.24 -13.78 21.76
N GLU A 113 -4.10 -13.92 22.45
CA GLU A 113 -2.79 -13.63 21.88
C GLU A 113 -2.40 -14.60 20.76
N ALA A 114 -2.59 -15.92 20.98
CA ALA A 114 -2.27 -16.95 19.99
C ALA A 114 -3.14 -16.86 18.72
N VAL A 115 -4.39 -16.40 18.84
CA VAL A 115 -5.28 -16.14 17.69
C VAL A 115 -4.77 -14.94 16.90
N ALA A 116 -4.37 -13.85 17.58
CA ALA A 116 -3.82 -12.67 16.93
C ALA A 116 -2.54 -13.00 16.15
N GLU A 117 -1.59 -13.73 16.77
CA GLU A 117 -0.36 -14.19 16.11
C GLU A 117 -0.62 -15.16 14.95
N GLY A 118 -1.61 -16.04 15.11
CA GLY A 118 -1.98 -17.03 14.09
C GLY A 118 -2.48 -16.40 12.79
N ARG A 119 -3.13 -15.22 12.85
CA ARG A 119 -3.55 -14.47 11.65
C ARG A 119 -2.34 -13.94 10.89
N GLY A 120 -1.41 -13.29 11.58
CA GLY A 120 -0.18 -12.80 10.97
C GLY A 120 0.60 -13.93 10.29
N LYS A 121 0.87 -15.02 10.99
CA LYS A 121 1.61 -16.17 10.44
C LYS A 121 0.99 -16.73 9.15
N ALA A 122 -0.34 -16.82 9.05
CA ALA A 122 -1.01 -17.33 7.85
C ALA A 122 -0.79 -16.43 6.61
N GLN A 123 -0.75 -15.11 6.80
CA GLN A 123 -0.45 -14.16 5.73
C GLN A 123 1.03 -14.22 5.34
N ALA A 124 1.94 -14.32 6.31
CA ALA A 124 3.36 -14.50 6.08
C ALA A 124 3.67 -15.80 5.30
N ASP A 125 3.00 -16.90 5.64
CA ASP A 125 3.15 -18.19 4.93
C ASP A 125 2.77 -18.08 3.44
N THR A 126 1.77 -17.25 3.12
CA THR A 126 1.34 -17.01 1.73
C THR A 126 2.41 -16.26 0.95
N LEU A 127 2.98 -15.20 1.55
CA LEU A 127 4.11 -14.45 0.97
C LEU A 127 5.35 -15.35 0.78
N ARG A 128 5.63 -16.23 1.76
CA ARG A 128 6.76 -17.16 1.70
C ARG A 128 6.63 -18.20 0.59
N LYS A 129 5.42 -18.72 0.35
CA LYS A 129 5.15 -19.63 -0.77
C LYS A 129 5.41 -18.96 -2.12
N ALA A 130 4.88 -17.74 -2.32
CA ALA A 130 5.09 -16.99 -3.56
C ALA A 130 6.59 -16.77 -3.89
N LYS A 131 7.42 -16.54 -2.86
CA LYS A 131 8.88 -16.42 -3.02
C LYS A 131 9.56 -17.71 -3.45
N THR A 132 9.17 -18.84 -2.83
CA THR A 132 9.87 -20.13 -2.98
C THR A 132 9.75 -20.70 -4.40
N ASP A 133 8.67 -20.37 -5.11
CA ASP A 133 8.38 -20.89 -6.45
C ASP A 133 9.05 -20.08 -7.59
N SER A 134 9.77 -18.98 -7.27
CA SER A 134 10.42 -18.15 -8.29
C SER A 134 11.70 -18.79 -8.85
N VAL A 135 11.80 -18.86 -10.19
CA VAL A 135 12.98 -19.33 -10.91
C VAL A 135 13.75 -18.11 -11.45
N ALA A 136 15.05 -18.04 -11.15
CA ALA A 136 15.95 -16.98 -11.59
C ALA A 136 16.83 -17.45 -12.75
N ARG A 137 17.04 -16.59 -13.75
CA ARG A 137 18.02 -16.79 -14.82
C ARG A 137 19.32 -16.06 -14.46
N ARG A 138 20.22 -16.74 -13.75
CA ARG A 138 21.49 -16.17 -13.32
C ARG A 138 22.49 -16.19 -14.46
N LEU A 139 23.14 -15.06 -14.73
CA LEU A 139 24.21 -14.93 -15.70
C LEU A 139 25.54 -15.36 -15.07
N THR A 140 26.22 -16.32 -15.68
CA THR A 140 27.56 -16.80 -15.31
C THR A 140 28.48 -16.64 -16.52
N GLY A 141 29.24 -15.54 -16.54
CA GLY A 141 30.01 -15.15 -17.73
C GLY A 141 29.07 -14.80 -18.88
N SER A 142 29.06 -15.61 -19.94
CA SER A 142 28.18 -15.45 -21.11
C SER A 142 27.00 -16.43 -21.15
N ALA A 143 26.85 -17.30 -20.16
CA ALA A 143 25.81 -18.33 -20.14
C ALA A 143 24.76 -18.05 -19.04
N GLU A 144 23.50 -18.34 -19.33
CA GLU A 144 22.39 -18.26 -18.39
C GLU A 144 22.15 -19.62 -17.72
N GLU A 145 22.10 -19.64 -16.39
CA GLU A 145 21.76 -20.81 -15.58
C GLU A 145 20.43 -20.56 -14.86
N ARG A 146 19.54 -21.56 -14.85
CA ARG A 146 18.29 -21.50 -14.07
C ARG A 146 18.53 -21.99 -12.66
N VAL A 147 18.35 -21.10 -11.69
CA VAL A 147 18.49 -21.39 -10.25
C VAL A 147 17.22 -20.98 -9.51
N ALA A 148 16.98 -21.55 -8.33
CA ALA A 148 15.90 -21.07 -7.47
C ALA A 148 16.21 -19.64 -6.99
N GLY A 149 15.21 -18.76 -6.90
CA GLY A 149 15.40 -17.39 -6.40
C GLY A 149 16.00 -17.35 -4.98
N THR A 150 15.75 -18.39 -4.17
CA THR A 150 16.33 -18.56 -2.82
C THR A 150 17.83 -18.87 -2.82
N ALA A 151 18.40 -19.29 -3.95
CA ALA A 151 19.83 -19.58 -4.08
C ALA A 151 20.66 -18.36 -4.49
N LEU A 152 20.01 -17.24 -4.84
CA LEU A 152 20.67 -16.00 -5.25
C LEU A 152 21.47 -15.38 -4.09
N ARG A 153 22.63 -14.83 -4.42
CA ARG A 153 23.52 -14.15 -3.47
C ARG A 153 23.80 -12.73 -3.95
N ILE A 154 24.25 -11.88 -3.01
CA ILE A 154 24.71 -10.53 -3.35
C ILE A 154 25.79 -10.60 -4.43
N GLY A 155 25.61 -9.79 -5.47
CA GLY A 155 26.52 -9.71 -6.60
C GLY A 155 26.15 -10.60 -7.78
N ASP A 156 25.22 -11.56 -7.60
CA ASP A 156 24.70 -12.35 -8.73
C ASP A 156 24.01 -11.42 -9.74
N LEU A 157 24.24 -11.70 -11.03
CA LEU A 157 23.57 -11.01 -12.14
C LEU A 157 22.42 -11.88 -12.63
N VAL A 158 21.24 -11.29 -12.78
CA VAL A 158 20.03 -12.00 -13.20
C VAL A 158 19.44 -11.30 -14.41
N VAL A 159 19.12 -12.09 -15.44
CA VAL A 159 18.46 -11.60 -16.66
C VAL A 159 16.95 -11.71 -16.48
N CYS A 160 16.24 -10.60 -16.68
CA CYS A 160 14.78 -10.55 -16.72
C CYS A 160 14.32 -9.94 -18.05
N GLU A 161 13.32 -10.57 -18.67
CA GLU A 161 12.68 -10.09 -19.92
C GLU A 161 11.20 -9.84 -19.69
N ALA A 162 10.54 -9.17 -20.64
CA ALA A 162 9.10 -8.93 -20.63
C ALA A 162 8.31 -10.22 -20.30
N GLY A 163 7.52 -10.16 -19.23
CA GLY A 163 6.72 -11.27 -18.69
C GLY A 163 7.32 -11.94 -17.45
N ASP A 164 8.62 -11.79 -17.20
CA ASP A 164 9.30 -12.39 -16.05
C ASP A 164 8.97 -11.68 -14.73
N VAL A 165 9.04 -12.45 -13.65
CA VAL A 165 9.02 -11.92 -12.28
C VAL A 165 10.46 -11.72 -11.82
N ILE A 166 10.77 -10.55 -11.29
CA ILE A 166 12.09 -10.24 -10.73
C ILE A 166 12.30 -11.13 -9.49
N PRO A 167 13.31 -12.02 -9.46
CA PRO A 167 13.41 -13.06 -8.42
C PRO A 167 14.02 -12.58 -7.09
N GLY A 168 14.62 -11.39 -7.05
CA GLY A 168 15.21 -10.82 -5.84
C GLY A 168 15.48 -9.32 -5.96
N ASP A 169 15.67 -8.66 -4.83
CA ASP A 169 15.96 -7.22 -4.78
C ASP A 169 17.37 -6.92 -5.31
N GLY A 170 17.47 -5.88 -6.12
CA GLY A 170 18.71 -5.52 -6.79
C GLY A 170 18.66 -4.18 -7.50
N ASP A 171 19.74 -3.87 -8.20
CA ASP A 171 19.84 -2.70 -9.07
C ASP A 171 20.00 -3.15 -10.52
N VAL A 172 19.31 -2.48 -11.45
CA VAL A 172 19.53 -2.64 -12.88
C VAL A 172 20.92 -2.14 -13.23
N VAL A 173 21.76 -3.02 -13.78
CA VAL A 173 23.12 -2.70 -14.22
C VAL A 173 23.26 -2.63 -15.74
N GLU A 174 22.30 -3.19 -16.47
CA GLU A 174 22.24 -3.12 -17.93
C GLU A 174 20.77 -3.06 -18.39
N GLY A 175 20.49 -2.21 -19.37
CA GLY A 175 19.17 -2.09 -19.99
C GLY A 175 18.24 -1.10 -19.29
N VAL A 176 17.04 -0.98 -19.88
CA VAL A 176 15.93 -0.16 -19.40
C VAL A 176 14.65 -0.94 -19.65
N ALA A 177 13.74 -0.98 -18.67
CA ALA A 177 12.46 -1.67 -18.79
C ALA A 177 11.36 -0.96 -17.99
N SER A 178 10.11 -1.18 -18.40
CA SER A 178 8.95 -0.88 -17.57
C SER A 178 8.64 -2.05 -16.63
N VAL A 179 8.37 -1.77 -15.36
CA VAL A 179 8.12 -2.77 -14.30
C VAL A 179 6.77 -2.49 -13.65
N ASP A 180 5.97 -3.54 -13.52
CA ASP A 180 4.74 -3.56 -12.74
C ASP A 180 5.05 -3.88 -11.28
N GLU A 181 4.94 -2.85 -10.44
CA GLU A 181 5.13 -2.95 -8.98
C GLU A 181 3.80 -3.09 -8.21
N SER A 182 2.68 -3.31 -8.91
CA SER A 182 1.34 -3.37 -8.30
C SER A 182 1.19 -4.43 -7.21
N ALA A 183 1.95 -5.53 -7.32
CA ALA A 183 1.98 -6.59 -6.31
C ALA A 183 2.49 -6.09 -4.94
N ILE A 184 3.24 -4.99 -4.91
CA ILE A 184 3.88 -4.45 -3.70
C ILE A 184 3.31 -3.08 -3.34
N THR A 185 3.24 -2.16 -4.30
CA THR A 185 2.78 -0.79 -4.07
C THR A 185 1.25 -0.68 -4.12
N GLY A 186 0.57 -1.66 -4.73
CA GLY A 186 -0.87 -1.58 -5.01
C GLY A 186 -1.22 -0.59 -6.12
N GLU A 187 -0.24 0.06 -6.76
CA GLU A 187 -0.46 1.00 -7.85
C GLU A 187 -0.31 0.28 -9.20
N SER A 188 -1.32 0.37 -10.05
CA SER A 188 -1.36 -0.31 -11.35
C SER A 188 -0.54 0.36 -12.45
N ALA A 189 0.04 1.53 -12.19
CA ALA A 189 0.83 2.26 -13.17
C ALA A 189 2.27 1.70 -13.21
N PRO A 190 2.79 1.32 -14.38
CA PRO A 190 4.13 0.78 -14.48
C PRO A 190 5.19 1.88 -14.30
N VAL A 191 6.34 1.48 -13.75
CA VAL A 191 7.47 2.37 -13.43
C VAL A 191 8.67 2.00 -14.30
N ILE A 192 9.36 3.01 -14.85
CA ILE A 192 10.57 2.79 -15.65
C ILE A 192 11.77 2.57 -14.73
N ARG A 193 12.53 1.51 -14.99
CA ARG A 193 13.76 1.13 -14.30
C ARG A 193 14.91 1.08 -15.29
N GLU A 194 16.01 1.78 -14.99
CA GLU A 194 17.13 1.96 -15.92
C GLU A 194 18.49 1.82 -15.24
N SER A 195 19.49 1.34 -15.99
CA SER A 195 20.86 1.22 -15.50
C SER A 195 21.55 2.57 -15.28
N GLY A 196 22.32 2.71 -14.20
CA GLY A 196 23.26 3.82 -14.01
C GLY A 196 22.65 5.14 -13.52
N GLY A 197 21.39 5.15 -13.11
CA GLY A 197 20.71 6.32 -12.53
C GLY A 197 19.96 6.01 -11.23
N ASP A 198 19.26 7.03 -10.70
CA ASP A 198 18.48 6.96 -9.45
C ASP A 198 17.27 6.00 -9.54
N ARG A 199 16.91 5.56 -10.75
CA ARG A 199 15.80 4.63 -11.03
C ARG A 199 16.23 3.19 -11.24
N SER A 200 17.46 2.84 -10.85
CA SER A 200 18.02 1.50 -11.04
C SER A 200 17.47 0.45 -10.07
N ALA A 201 17.03 0.83 -8.87
CA ALA A 201 16.56 -0.12 -7.86
C ALA A 201 15.28 -0.85 -8.30
N VAL A 202 15.26 -2.18 -8.17
CA VAL A 202 14.11 -3.05 -8.45
C VAL A 202 13.82 -3.97 -7.26
N THR A 203 12.54 -4.31 -7.09
CA THR A 203 12.08 -5.13 -5.96
C THR A 203 11.71 -6.53 -6.43
N GLY A 204 12.16 -7.56 -5.71
CA GLY A 204 11.79 -8.94 -5.97
C GLY A 204 10.28 -9.17 -5.83
N GLY A 205 9.70 -9.96 -6.73
CA GLY A 205 8.26 -10.23 -6.82
C GLY A 205 7.49 -9.30 -7.76
N THR A 206 8.12 -8.24 -8.27
CA THR A 206 7.55 -7.36 -9.31
C THR A 206 7.72 -7.96 -10.70
N LYS A 207 6.91 -7.53 -11.67
CA LYS A 207 6.92 -8.11 -13.04
C LYS A 207 7.51 -7.14 -14.06
N VAL A 208 8.41 -7.61 -14.90
CA VAL A 208 8.91 -6.85 -16.05
C VAL A 208 7.86 -6.86 -17.15
N LEU A 209 7.52 -5.69 -17.69
CA LEU A 209 6.51 -5.53 -18.74
C LEU A 209 7.11 -5.30 -20.13
N SER A 210 8.25 -4.62 -20.23
CA SER A 210 8.92 -4.33 -21.51
C SER A 210 10.42 -4.61 -21.46
N ASP A 211 11.00 -4.86 -22.64
CA ASP A 211 12.44 -4.94 -22.85
C ASP A 211 13.16 -6.02 -22.02
N ARG A 212 14.49 -5.95 -21.99
CA ARG A 212 15.39 -6.84 -21.26
C ARG A 212 16.28 -6.03 -20.32
N ILE A 213 16.35 -6.45 -19.07
CA ILE A 213 17.22 -5.86 -18.04
C ILE A 213 18.10 -6.91 -17.37
N VAL A 214 19.30 -6.49 -16.96
CA VAL A 214 20.18 -7.27 -16.10
C VAL A 214 20.18 -6.63 -14.71
N VAL A 215 19.76 -7.41 -13.72
CA VAL A 215 19.64 -6.99 -12.32
C VAL A 215 20.78 -7.59 -11.52
N LYS A 216 21.55 -6.75 -10.82
CA LYS A 216 22.54 -7.19 -9.85
C LYS A 216 21.89 -7.27 -8.48
N ILE A 217 21.90 -8.46 -7.88
CA ILE A 217 21.32 -8.69 -6.55
C ILE A 217 22.12 -7.91 -5.51
N THR A 218 21.42 -7.08 -4.73
CA THR A 218 22.03 -6.22 -3.69
C THR A 218 21.72 -6.69 -2.28
N THR A 219 20.69 -7.53 -2.11
CA THR A 219 20.17 -7.91 -0.81
C THR A 219 20.44 -9.38 -0.49
N LYS A 220 20.76 -9.68 0.77
CA LYS A 220 20.97 -11.08 1.22
C LYS A 220 19.65 -11.84 1.31
N PRO A 221 19.67 -13.17 1.12
CA PRO A 221 18.55 -14.02 1.53
C PRO A 221 18.19 -13.76 3.00
N GLY A 222 16.91 -13.51 3.28
CA GLY A 222 16.41 -13.16 4.62
C GLY A 222 16.30 -11.66 4.87
N GLU A 223 16.89 -10.83 4.02
CA GLU A 223 16.82 -9.36 4.12
C GLU A 223 16.03 -8.72 2.98
N THR A 224 15.52 -9.51 2.01
CA THR A 224 14.73 -9.00 0.87
C THR A 224 13.47 -8.28 1.32
N PHE A 225 12.86 -7.46 0.46
CA PHE A 225 11.65 -6.71 0.75
C PHE A 225 10.53 -7.63 1.22
N ILE A 226 10.32 -8.76 0.52
CA ILE A 226 9.36 -9.79 0.91
C ILE A 226 9.74 -10.44 2.25
N ASP A 227 11.03 -10.70 2.51
CA ASP A 227 11.47 -11.23 3.82
C ASP A 227 11.24 -10.23 4.96
N ARG A 228 11.44 -8.92 4.71
CA ARG A 228 11.10 -7.86 5.67
C ARG A 228 9.60 -7.81 5.91
N MET A 229 8.76 -7.94 4.88
CA MET A 229 7.30 -8.06 5.05
C MET A 229 6.94 -9.28 5.89
N ILE A 230 7.53 -10.44 5.61
CA ILE A 230 7.33 -11.68 6.39
C ILE A 230 7.73 -11.45 7.86
N ALA A 231 8.90 -10.87 8.12
CA ALA A 231 9.38 -10.61 9.47
C ALA A 231 8.49 -9.64 10.26
N LEU A 232 7.95 -8.61 9.60
CA LEU A 232 7.01 -7.66 10.19
C LEU A 232 5.68 -8.33 10.54
N VAL A 233 5.16 -9.18 9.64
CA VAL A 233 3.89 -9.89 9.82
C VAL A 233 3.99 -11.02 10.87
N GLU A 234 5.11 -11.73 10.92
CA GLU A 234 5.36 -12.79 11.92
C GLU A 234 5.62 -12.23 13.33
N GLY A 235 5.79 -10.91 13.48
CA GLY A 235 5.99 -10.26 14.77
C GLY A 235 7.32 -10.59 15.46
N ALA A 236 8.23 -11.31 14.78
CA ALA A 236 9.48 -11.82 15.33
C ALA A 236 10.45 -10.71 15.81
N ALA A 237 10.26 -9.48 15.33
CA ALA A 237 11.04 -8.30 15.70
C ALA A 237 10.21 -7.21 16.41
N ARG A 238 9.01 -7.53 16.94
CA ARG A 238 8.15 -6.51 17.54
C ARG A 238 8.68 -6.08 18.91
N GLN A 239 9.09 -4.82 19.01
CA GLN A 239 9.31 -4.16 20.30
C GLN A 239 7.97 -3.67 20.87
N LYS A 240 7.83 -3.73 22.20
CA LYS A 240 6.70 -3.11 22.90
C LYS A 240 6.68 -1.61 22.59
N THR A 241 5.51 -1.07 22.34
CA THR A 241 5.35 0.34 22.02
C THR A 241 5.42 1.21 23.28
N PRO A 242 5.69 2.52 23.17
CA PRO A 242 5.71 3.41 24.34
C PRO A 242 4.41 3.37 25.14
N ASN A 243 3.24 3.37 24.48
CA ASN A 243 1.96 3.31 25.17
C ASN A 243 1.73 1.95 25.85
N GLU A 244 2.14 0.86 25.20
CA GLU A 244 2.10 -0.47 25.81
C GLU A 244 3.01 -0.58 27.04
N ILE A 245 4.20 0.03 27.01
CA ILE A 245 5.11 0.07 28.16
C ILE A 245 4.49 0.90 29.29
N ALA A 246 3.98 2.10 28.99
CA ALA A 246 3.35 2.98 29.98
C ALA A 246 2.16 2.29 30.67
N LEU A 247 1.30 1.63 29.88
CA LEU A 247 0.17 0.89 30.43
C LEU A 247 0.63 -0.30 31.27
N ASN A 248 1.63 -1.06 30.83
CA ASN A 248 2.19 -2.17 31.62
C ASN A 248 2.73 -1.69 32.99
N ILE A 249 3.40 -0.53 33.04
CA ILE A 249 3.89 0.05 34.30
C ILE A 249 2.71 0.39 35.22
N LEU A 250 1.66 1.01 34.68
CA LEU A 250 0.45 1.34 35.44
C LEU A 250 -0.25 0.08 35.97
N LEU A 251 -0.45 -0.92 35.11
CA LEU A 251 -1.11 -2.18 35.48
C LEU A 251 -0.30 -2.96 36.52
N ALA A 252 1.03 -3.00 36.40
CA ALA A 252 1.91 -3.59 37.40
C ALA A 252 1.81 -2.85 38.74
N SER A 253 1.79 -1.51 38.72
CA SER A 253 1.64 -0.70 39.93
C SER A 253 0.31 -0.96 40.64
N LEU A 254 -0.81 -0.98 39.90
CA LEU A 254 -2.12 -1.32 40.45
C LEU A 254 -2.15 -2.75 41.02
N THR A 255 -1.50 -3.70 40.34
CA THR A 255 -1.39 -5.09 40.81
C THR A 255 -0.68 -5.16 42.16
N ILE A 256 0.41 -4.40 42.35
CA ILE A 256 1.11 -4.31 43.64
C ILE A 256 0.20 -3.72 44.71
N VAL A 257 -0.52 -2.63 44.40
CA VAL A 257 -1.45 -2.00 45.35
C VAL A 257 -2.55 -2.98 45.78
N PHE A 258 -3.19 -3.68 44.84
CA PHE A 258 -4.23 -4.67 45.16
C PHE A 258 -3.68 -5.89 45.89
N LEU A 259 -2.47 -6.34 45.55
CA LEU A 259 -1.80 -7.41 46.28
C LEU A 259 -1.61 -7.02 47.76
N LEU A 260 -1.07 -5.83 48.03
CA LEU A 260 -0.88 -5.34 49.40
C LEU A 260 -2.22 -5.17 50.13
N ALA A 261 -3.24 -4.63 49.47
CA ALA A 261 -4.58 -4.48 50.03
C ALA A 261 -5.20 -5.83 50.43
N VAL A 262 -5.08 -6.86 49.58
CA VAL A 262 -5.65 -8.19 49.86
C VAL A 262 -4.82 -8.94 50.92
N VAL A 263 -3.50 -8.86 50.88
CA VAL A 263 -2.62 -9.49 51.88
C VAL A 263 -2.85 -8.89 53.27
N THR A 264 -3.02 -7.57 53.37
CA THR A 264 -3.29 -6.89 54.66
C THR A 264 -4.70 -7.10 55.18
N LEU A 265 -5.65 -7.50 54.33
CA LEU A 265 -7.02 -7.83 54.74
C LEU A 265 -7.04 -9.01 55.73
N GLN A 266 -6.18 -10.01 55.54
CA GLN A 266 -6.20 -11.21 56.38
C GLN A 266 -5.83 -10.94 57.85
N PRO A 267 -4.75 -10.20 58.19
CA PRO A 267 -4.51 -9.76 59.57
C PRO A 267 -5.69 -9.00 60.19
N PHE A 268 -6.34 -8.09 59.45
CA PHE A 268 -7.51 -7.37 59.95
C PHE A 268 -8.72 -8.27 60.18
N ALA A 269 -8.95 -9.21 59.27
CA ALA A 269 -9.99 -10.23 59.38
C ALA A 269 -9.77 -11.16 60.57
N ILE A 270 -8.51 -11.55 60.84
CA ILE A 270 -8.13 -12.32 62.03
C ILE A 270 -8.44 -11.52 63.30
N TYR A 271 -8.04 -10.25 63.35
CA TYR A 271 -8.30 -9.37 64.49
C TYR A 271 -9.81 -9.18 64.75
N ALA A 272 -10.61 -9.06 63.69
CA ALA A 272 -12.06 -8.93 63.77
C ALA A 272 -12.82 -10.24 64.01
N GLY A 273 -12.12 -11.39 64.13
CA GLY A 273 -12.76 -12.70 64.31
C GLY A 273 -13.46 -13.26 63.06
N ALA A 274 -13.17 -12.70 61.88
CA ALA A 274 -13.81 -13.02 60.60
C ALA A 274 -12.78 -13.53 59.56
N GLN A 275 -11.95 -14.50 59.95
CA GLN A 275 -10.88 -15.06 59.09
C GLN A 275 -11.41 -15.49 57.72
N GLN A 276 -10.72 -15.08 56.66
CA GLN A 276 -11.09 -15.44 55.29
C GLN A 276 -10.30 -16.66 54.82
N SER A 277 -10.92 -17.45 53.93
CA SER A 277 -10.21 -18.55 53.28
C SER A 277 -9.22 -17.98 52.27
N MET A 278 -8.07 -18.63 52.14
CA MET A 278 -7.05 -18.18 51.20
C MET A 278 -7.54 -18.25 49.74
N ILE A 279 -8.45 -19.19 49.43
CA ILE A 279 -9.12 -19.28 48.12
C ILE A 279 -9.93 -18.01 47.83
N VAL A 280 -10.69 -17.51 48.81
CA VAL A 280 -11.48 -16.27 48.66
C VAL A 280 -10.56 -15.06 48.47
N LEU A 281 -9.44 -14.97 49.22
CA LEU A 281 -8.47 -13.89 49.06
C LEU A 281 -7.80 -13.93 47.68
N THR A 282 -7.42 -15.11 47.18
CA THR A 282 -6.86 -15.24 45.83
C THR A 282 -7.89 -14.87 44.76
N ALA A 283 -9.15 -15.31 44.90
CA ALA A 283 -10.22 -14.93 43.99
C ALA A 283 -10.46 -13.41 44.00
N LEU A 284 -10.52 -12.79 45.18
CA LEU A 284 -10.65 -11.35 45.34
C LEU A 284 -9.51 -10.60 44.65
N LEU A 285 -8.27 -11.03 44.86
CA LEU A 285 -7.10 -10.43 44.22
C LEU A 285 -7.22 -10.45 42.69
N VAL A 286 -7.55 -11.61 42.11
CA VAL A 286 -7.68 -11.75 40.65
C VAL A 286 -8.83 -10.90 40.10
N CYS A 287 -9.94 -10.79 40.84
CA CYS A 287 -11.06 -9.94 40.45
C CYS A 287 -10.74 -8.44 40.48
N LEU A 288 -9.81 -8.00 41.34
CA LEU A 288 -9.41 -6.59 41.45
C LEU A 288 -8.32 -6.20 40.44
N ILE A 289 -7.40 -7.12 40.16
CA ILE A 289 -6.32 -6.88 39.21
C ILE A 289 -6.93 -6.66 37.80
N PRO A 290 -6.40 -5.71 37.00
CA PRO A 290 -6.92 -5.38 35.67
C PRO A 290 -6.55 -6.44 34.61
N THR A 291 -6.99 -7.68 34.82
CA THR A 291 -6.68 -8.86 34.01
C THR A 291 -7.13 -8.72 32.56
N THR A 292 -8.32 -8.15 32.33
CA THR A 292 -8.87 -7.93 30.98
C THR A 292 -7.92 -7.11 30.09
N ILE A 293 -7.41 -5.99 30.60
CA ILE A 293 -6.55 -5.11 29.83
C ILE A 293 -5.14 -5.70 29.71
N GLY A 294 -4.60 -6.26 30.81
CA GLY A 294 -3.28 -6.88 30.82
C GLY A 294 -3.16 -8.08 29.88
N ALA A 295 -4.24 -8.85 29.71
CA ALA A 295 -4.31 -9.98 28.79
C ALA A 295 -4.40 -9.55 27.32
N LEU A 296 -5.16 -8.50 27.02
CA LEU A 296 -5.54 -8.17 25.64
C LEU A 296 -4.59 -7.17 24.97
N LEU A 297 -3.75 -6.48 25.73
CA LEU A 297 -2.87 -5.42 25.22
C LEU A 297 -1.98 -5.88 24.06
N SER A 298 -1.30 -7.02 24.20
CA SER A 298 -0.46 -7.61 23.15
C SER A 298 -1.27 -7.97 21.90
N ALA A 299 -2.45 -8.58 22.11
CA ALA A 299 -3.33 -9.02 21.03
C ALA A 299 -3.87 -7.84 20.21
N ILE A 300 -4.21 -6.72 20.87
CA ILE A 300 -4.64 -5.48 20.22
C ILE A 300 -3.54 -4.95 19.30
N GLY A 301 -2.29 -4.90 19.76
CA GLY A 301 -1.16 -4.42 18.96
C GLY A 301 -0.93 -5.28 17.71
N ILE A 302 -0.96 -6.61 17.86
CA ILE A 302 -0.79 -7.56 16.74
C ILE A 302 -1.93 -7.42 15.73
N ALA A 303 -3.18 -7.40 16.20
CA ALA A 303 -4.34 -7.22 15.34
C ALA A 303 -4.34 -5.86 14.62
N GLY A 304 -3.83 -4.81 15.27
CA GLY A 304 -3.67 -3.49 14.66
C GLY A 304 -2.71 -3.51 13.47
N MET A 305 -1.56 -4.18 13.60
CA MET A 305 -0.62 -4.31 12.49
C MET A 305 -1.17 -5.17 11.35
N ASP A 306 -1.82 -6.29 11.67
CA ASP A 306 -2.49 -7.16 10.68
C ASP A 306 -3.50 -6.37 9.83
N ARG A 307 -4.29 -5.49 10.46
CA ARG A 307 -5.24 -4.61 9.75
C ARG A 307 -4.58 -3.62 8.79
N LEU A 308 -3.40 -3.11 9.11
CA LEU A 308 -2.68 -2.19 8.21
C LEU A 308 -2.15 -2.92 6.98
N VAL A 309 -1.60 -4.12 7.16
CA VAL A 309 -1.11 -4.94 6.03
C VAL A 309 -2.28 -5.31 5.10
N GLN A 310 -3.46 -5.64 5.64
CA GLN A 310 -4.68 -5.85 4.85
C GLN A 310 -5.15 -4.61 4.07
N ARG A 311 -4.68 -3.42 4.46
CA ARG A 311 -4.92 -2.15 3.77
C ARG A 311 -3.73 -1.71 2.91
N ASN A 312 -2.80 -2.62 2.62
CA ASN A 312 -1.56 -2.38 1.88
C ASN A 312 -0.67 -1.30 2.52
N VAL A 313 -0.75 -1.13 3.84
CA VAL A 313 0.12 -0.23 4.60
C VAL A 313 1.13 -1.07 5.37
N LEU A 314 2.42 -0.91 5.02
CA LEU A 314 3.51 -1.60 5.68
C LEU A 314 4.07 -0.75 6.81
N ALA A 315 3.81 -1.16 8.05
CA ALA A 315 4.38 -0.53 9.23
C ALA A 315 5.66 -1.26 9.66
N MET A 316 6.79 -0.56 9.64
CA MET A 316 8.10 -1.11 10.05
C MET A 316 8.17 -1.45 11.55
N SER A 317 7.26 -0.90 12.36
CA SER A 317 7.13 -1.23 13.78
C SER A 317 5.76 -0.83 14.31
N GLY A 318 5.31 -1.46 15.40
CA GLY A 318 4.12 -1.02 16.12
C GLY A 318 4.24 0.42 16.65
N ARG A 319 5.46 0.87 16.96
CA ARG A 319 5.74 2.26 17.37
C ARG A 319 5.39 3.25 16.26
N ALA A 320 5.69 2.94 15.00
CA ALA A 320 5.33 3.79 13.87
C ALA A 320 3.81 3.93 13.72
N VAL A 321 3.07 2.86 13.97
CA VAL A 321 1.59 2.86 13.96
C VAL A 321 1.02 3.76 15.05
N GLU A 322 1.53 3.64 16.28
CA GLU A 322 1.09 4.52 17.38
C GLU A 322 1.46 5.98 17.12
N ALA A 323 2.68 6.24 16.68
CA ALA A 323 3.14 7.59 16.36
C ALA A 323 2.29 8.23 15.25
N ALA A 324 1.87 7.45 14.24
CA ALA A 324 0.99 7.94 13.18
C ALA A 324 -0.38 8.42 13.71
N GLY A 325 -0.85 7.87 14.84
CA GLY A 325 -2.07 8.32 15.51
C GLY A 325 -1.93 9.67 16.24
N ASP A 326 -0.69 10.13 16.47
CA ASP A 326 -0.36 11.38 17.16
C ASP A 326 0.21 12.44 16.20
N VAL A 327 0.12 12.21 14.89
CA VAL A 327 0.59 13.17 13.87
C VAL A 327 -0.41 14.32 13.75
N SER A 328 0.07 15.54 13.95
CA SER A 328 -0.70 16.78 13.79
C SER A 328 -0.46 17.49 12.46
N THR A 329 0.62 17.16 11.73
CA THR A 329 0.96 17.78 10.45
C THR A 329 1.47 16.73 9.50
N LEU A 330 0.78 16.56 8.38
CA LEU A 330 1.18 15.65 7.31
C LEU A 330 1.88 16.44 6.20
N LEU A 331 3.16 16.15 5.99
CA LEU A 331 3.92 16.64 4.85
C LEU A 331 3.88 15.57 3.76
N LEU A 332 3.30 15.91 2.61
CA LEU A 332 3.25 14.99 1.48
C LEU A 332 4.20 15.48 0.40
N ASP A 333 4.98 14.56 -0.14
CA ASP A 333 5.56 14.79 -1.46
C ASP A 333 4.42 14.87 -2.48
N LYS A 334 4.58 15.67 -3.54
CA LYS A 334 3.51 15.86 -4.53
C LYS A 334 3.53 14.71 -5.53
N THR A 335 4.67 14.54 -6.19
CA THR A 335 4.83 13.68 -7.35
C THR A 335 4.71 12.23 -6.94
N GLY A 336 3.81 11.47 -7.56
CA GLY A 336 3.62 10.05 -7.26
C GLY A 336 2.84 9.76 -5.97
N THR A 337 2.69 10.73 -5.06
CA THR A 337 1.84 10.59 -3.87
C THR A 337 0.46 11.20 -4.10
N ILE A 338 0.40 12.51 -4.40
CA ILE A 338 -0.84 13.24 -4.69
C ILE A 338 -1.24 13.04 -6.15
N THR A 339 -0.24 12.98 -7.03
CA THR A 339 -0.43 12.81 -8.46
C THR A 339 -0.07 11.41 -8.90
N LEU A 340 -0.48 11.02 -10.11
CA LEU A 340 -0.14 9.74 -10.72
C LEU A 340 1.37 9.54 -10.92
N GLY A 341 2.19 10.58 -10.71
CA GLY A 341 3.65 10.54 -10.86
C GLY A 341 4.12 10.61 -12.31
N ASN A 342 3.30 10.15 -13.24
CA ASN A 342 3.51 10.28 -14.69
C ASN A 342 2.76 11.51 -15.21
N ARG A 343 3.42 12.32 -16.06
CA ARG A 343 2.76 13.46 -16.68
C ARG A 343 1.91 12.97 -17.85
N GLN A 344 0.65 13.38 -17.90
CA GLN A 344 -0.30 12.97 -18.93
C GLN A 344 -0.63 14.14 -19.87
N ALA A 345 -0.93 13.81 -21.12
CA ALA A 345 -1.37 14.78 -22.11
C ALA A 345 -2.64 15.48 -21.64
N ALA A 346 -2.55 16.80 -21.51
CA ALA A 346 -3.65 17.66 -21.10
C ALA A 346 -4.26 18.40 -22.28
N GLU A 347 -3.41 18.79 -23.24
CA GLU A 347 -3.78 19.73 -24.28
C GLU A 347 -2.84 19.61 -25.50
N PHE A 348 -3.41 19.84 -26.68
CA PHE A 348 -2.68 20.02 -27.93
C PHE A 348 -2.69 21.51 -28.29
N VAL A 349 -1.51 22.11 -28.35
CA VAL A 349 -1.32 23.54 -28.63
C VAL A 349 -0.68 23.68 -30.02
N PRO A 350 -1.47 23.93 -31.08
CA PRO A 350 -0.95 24.06 -32.44
C PRO A 350 -0.15 25.35 -32.63
N VAL A 351 0.87 25.31 -33.49
CA VAL A 351 1.52 26.53 -33.96
C VAL A 351 0.63 27.28 -34.95
N LYS A 352 0.93 28.55 -35.20
CA LYS A 352 0.22 29.39 -36.15
C LYS A 352 0.15 28.74 -37.53
N GLY A 353 -1.06 28.63 -38.06
CA GLY A 353 -1.32 28.04 -39.38
C GLY A 353 -1.58 26.54 -39.37
N VAL A 354 -1.53 25.88 -38.22
CA VAL A 354 -1.90 24.46 -38.03
C VAL A 354 -3.20 24.39 -37.25
N THR A 355 -4.07 23.45 -37.63
CA THR A 355 -5.33 23.23 -36.90
C THR A 355 -5.11 22.26 -35.73
N GLU A 356 -5.91 22.40 -34.68
CA GLU A 356 -5.86 21.49 -33.53
C GLU A 356 -6.12 20.03 -33.94
N ALA A 357 -6.97 19.80 -34.95
CA ALA A 357 -7.25 18.48 -35.50
C ALA A 357 -6.05 17.86 -36.25
N GLU A 358 -5.32 18.67 -37.02
CA GLU A 358 -4.10 18.22 -37.72
C GLU A 358 -3.01 17.82 -36.71
N LEU A 359 -2.83 18.62 -35.66
CA LEU A 359 -1.92 18.28 -34.57
C LEU A 359 -2.35 17.02 -33.83
N ALA A 360 -3.65 16.86 -33.52
CA ALA A 360 -4.16 15.70 -32.82
C ALA A 360 -3.99 14.38 -33.62
N ASP A 361 -4.23 14.39 -34.94
CA ASP A 361 -4.02 13.23 -35.81
C ASP A 361 -2.53 12.84 -35.85
N ALA A 362 -1.64 13.81 -36.05
CA ALA A 362 -0.19 13.56 -36.04
C ALA A 362 0.33 13.11 -34.66
N ALA A 363 -0.18 13.70 -33.57
CA ALA A 363 0.16 13.33 -32.20
C ALA A 363 -0.29 11.90 -31.89
N GLN A 364 -1.50 11.51 -32.30
CA GLN A 364 -1.99 10.14 -32.13
C GLN A 364 -1.12 9.15 -32.91
N LEU A 365 -0.92 9.38 -34.21
CA LEU A 365 -0.15 8.50 -35.09
C LEU A 365 1.27 8.29 -34.58
N SER A 366 1.97 9.37 -34.20
CA SER A 366 3.32 9.26 -33.64
C SER A 366 3.37 8.60 -32.24
N SER A 367 2.23 8.43 -31.58
CA SER A 367 2.10 7.81 -30.25
C SER A 367 1.67 6.35 -30.25
N LEU A 368 1.18 5.80 -31.36
CA LEU A 368 0.68 4.42 -31.41
C LEU A 368 1.76 3.36 -31.16
N ALA A 369 3.02 3.70 -31.43
CA ALA A 369 4.20 2.84 -31.16
C ALA A 369 4.92 3.21 -29.86
N ASP A 370 4.38 4.16 -29.09
CA ASP A 370 4.97 4.64 -27.84
C ASP A 370 4.18 4.07 -26.65
N GLU A 371 4.71 2.99 -26.09
CA GLU A 371 4.06 2.28 -24.99
C GLU A 371 4.26 2.96 -23.62
N THR A 372 5.00 4.06 -23.55
CA THR A 372 5.18 4.83 -22.31
C THR A 372 3.85 5.39 -21.79
N PRO A 373 3.74 5.68 -20.48
CA PRO A 373 2.57 6.37 -19.92
C PRO A 373 2.22 7.67 -20.66
N GLU A 374 3.22 8.46 -21.03
CA GLU A 374 3.09 9.68 -21.81
C GLU A 374 2.49 9.38 -23.20
N GLY A 375 3.04 8.41 -23.91
CA GLY A 375 2.55 8.00 -25.23
C GLY A 375 1.11 7.52 -25.22
N ARG A 376 0.77 6.65 -24.28
CA ARG A 376 -0.60 6.17 -24.07
C ARG A 376 -1.54 7.32 -23.75
N SER A 377 -1.14 8.26 -22.88
CA SER A 377 -1.97 9.41 -22.52
C SER A 377 -2.31 10.32 -23.71
N ILE A 378 -1.40 10.45 -24.68
CA ILE A 378 -1.63 11.20 -25.92
C ILE A 378 -2.69 10.52 -26.79
N VAL A 379 -2.61 9.19 -26.94
CA VAL A 379 -3.61 8.41 -27.69
C VAL A 379 -4.99 8.51 -27.04
N VAL A 380 -5.06 8.43 -25.71
CA VAL A 380 -6.31 8.60 -24.95
C VAL A 380 -6.88 10.01 -25.17
N LEU A 381 -6.08 11.07 -25.01
CA LEU A 381 -6.52 12.44 -25.22
C LEU A 381 -7.07 12.67 -26.65
N ALA A 382 -6.36 12.14 -27.66
CA ALA A 382 -6.78 12.22 -29.05
C ALA A 382 -8.15 11.54 -29.30
N LYS A 383 -8.36 10.37 -28.69
CA LYS A 383 -9.60 9.60 -28.79
C LYS A 383 -10.76 10.29 -28.08
N GLU A 384 -10.57 10.74 -26.85
CA GLU A 384 -11.63 11.34 -26.03
C GLU A 384 -12.05 12.73 -26.50
N LYS A 385 -11.09 13.59 -26.83
CA LYS A 385 -11.37 15.00 -27.17
C LYS A 385 -11.69 15.22 -28.64
N TYR A 386 -11.11 14.43 -29.57
CA TYR A 386 -11.26 14.63 -31.01
C TYR A 386 -11.95 13.46 -31.73
N GLY A 387 -12.37 12.42 -30.99
CA GLY A 387 -13.08 11.28 -31.58
C GLY A 387 -12.23 10.44 -32.53
N LEU A 388 -10.90 10.58 -32.49
CA LEU A 388 -9.98 9.82 -33.32
C LEU A 388 -9.93 8.36 -32.83
N ARG A 389 -10.63 7.46 -33.52
CA ARG A 389 -10.59 6.02 -33.22
C ARG A 389 -9.18 5.48 -33.40
N GLU A 390 -8.79 4.52 -32.55
CA GLU A 390 -7.55 3.78 -32.68
C GLU A 390 -7.48 3.13 -34.07
N ARG A 391 -6.57 3.62 -34.91
CA ARG A 391 -6.18 2.92 -36.14
C ARG A 391 -5.22 1.82 -35.70
N HIS A 392 -5.65 0.56 -35.74
CA HIS A 392 -4.78 -0.54 -35.31
C HIS A 392 -3.55 -0.61 -36.23
N GLN A 393 -2.38 -1.03 -35.71
CA GLN A 393 -1.14 -1.15 -36.50
C GLN A 393 -1.31 -1.98 -37.79
N GLY A 394 -2.30 -2.87 -37.84
CA GLY A 394 -2.65 -3.67 -39.02
C GLY A 394 -3.54 -2.98 -40.07
N GLU A 395 -4.16 -1.83 -39.77
CA GLU A 395 -4.97 -1.07 -40.74
C GLU A 395 -4.11 -0.19 -41.67
N LEU A 396 -2.87 0.11 -41.27
CA LEU A 396 -1.89 0.86 -42.05
C LEU A 396 -0.77 -0.09 -42.52
N ALA A 397 -1.06 -0.93 -43.51
CA ALA A 397 -0.15 -1.97 -44.01
C ALA A 397 1.20 -1.45 -44.56
N HIS A 398 1.35 -0.14 -44.74
CA HIS A 398 2.57 0.53 -45.23
C HIS A 398 3.22 1.47 -44.21
N ALA A 399 2.84 1.38 -42.92
CA ALA A 399 3.43 2.19 -41.86
C ALA A 399 4.68 1.53 -41.27
N GLU A 400 5.79 2.25 -41.27
CA GLU A 400 6.98 1.91 -40.48
C GLU A 400 6.90 2.63 -39.12
N TRP A 401 6.72 1.83 -38.06
CA TRP A 401 6.54 2.33 -36.71
C TRP A 401 7.88 2.56 -36.01
N ILE A 402 8.05 3.73 -35.40
CA ILE A 402 9.26 4.08 -34.67
C ILE A 402 8.91 4.14 -33.20
N VAL A 403 9.33 3.08 -32.51
CA VAL A 403 9.16 2.94 -31.07
C VAL A 403 9.91 4.04 -30.33
N PHE A 404 9.37 4.44 -29.18
CA PHE A 404 10.07 5.36 -28.29
C PHE A 404 11.37 4.72 -27.80
N THR A 405 12.47 5.47 -27.81
CA THR A 405 13.70 5.09 -27.11
C THR A 405 14.21 6.24 -26.26
N ALA A 406 14.77 5.93 -25.10
CA ALA A 406 15.32 6.94 -24.20
C ALA A 406 16.53 7.69 -24.82
N GLN A 407 17.23 7.06 -25.76
CA GLN A 407 18.36 7.62 -26.49
C GLN A 407 17.90 8.71 -27.47
N THR A 408 16.86 8.43 -28.27
CA THR A 408 16.31 9.43 -29.22
C THR A 408 15.39 10.44 -28.53
N ARG A 409 14.76 10.04 -27.42
CA ARG A 409 13.67 10.78 -26.73
C ARG A 409 12.53 11.14 -27.67
N MET A 410 12.30 10.31 -28.68
CA MET A 410 11.29 10.49 -29.71
C MET A 410 10.68 9.16 -30.12
N SER A 411 9.44 9.21 -30.58
CA SER A 411 8.76 8.12 -31.29
C SER A 411 8.08 8.68 -32.55
N GLY A 412 7.53 7.81 -33.39
CA GLY A 412 6.90 8.26 -34.61
C GLY A 412 6.34 7.17 -35.51
N VAL A 413 5.99 7.60 -36.71
CA VAL A 413 5.57 6.71 -37.79
C VAL A 413 5.97 7.31 -39.13
N ASP A 414 6.38 6.46 -40.06
CA ASP A 414 6.56 6.79 -41.47
C ASP A 414 5.45 6.09 -42.27
N VAL A 415 4.53 6.85 -42.87
CA VAL A 415 3.35 6.32 -43.55
C VAL A 415 2.90 7.24 -44.69
N ASP A 416 2.57 6.67 -45.84
CA ASP A 416 2.03 7.38 -47.01
C ASP A 416 2.84 8.63 -47.42
N GLY A 417 4.18 8.51 -47.44
CA GLY A 417 5.07 9.61 -47.79
C GLY A 417 5.21 10.71 -46.72
N ARG A 418 4.57 10.53 -45.55
CA ARG A 418 4.69 11.41 -44.39
C ARG A 418 5.56 10.76 -43.32
N LYS A 419 6.49 11.51 -42.76
CA LYS A 419 7.26 11.09 -41.57
C LYS A 419 6.86 11.95 -40.40
N ILE A 420 6.26 11.34 -39.38
CA ILE A 420 5.73 12.05 -38.21
C ILE A 420 6.58 11.68 -37.01
N ARG A 421 7.06 12.66 -36.27
CA ARG A 421 7.81 12.46 -35.02
C ARG A 421 7.18 13.27 -33.91
N LYS A 422 7.20 12.69 -32.71
CA LYS A 422 6.96 13.42 -31.47
C LYS A 422 8.09 13.15 -30.48
N GLY A 423 8.33 14.08 -29.57
CA GLY A 423 9.25 13.85 -28.47
C GLY A 423 9.73 15.12 -27.80
N ALA A 424 10.85 15.02 -27.11
CA ALA A 424 11.44 16.16 -26.40
C ALA A 424 11.74 17.32 -27.36
N THR A 425 11.51 18.55 -26.91
CA THR A 425 11.64 19.78 -27.72
C THR A 425 12.95 19.82 -28.51
N GLY A 426 14.09 19.61 -27.84
CA GLY A 426 15.41 19.63 -28.49
C GLY A 426 15.60 18.52 -29.54
N SER A 427 15.11 17.30 -29.28
CA SER A 427 15.23 16.19 -30.23
C SER A 427 14.44 16.44 -31.51
N VAL A 428 13.21 16.96 -31.38
CA VAL A 428 12.34 17.24 -32.53
C VAL A 428 12.84 18.44 -33.32
N ILE A 429 13.32 19.50 -32.66
CA ILE A 429 13.96 20.65 -33.33
C ILE A 429 15.15 20.17 -34.16
N ASN A 430 16.07 19.40 -33.56
CA ASN A 430 17.22 18.86 -34.27
C ASN A 430 16.79 18.01 -35.47
N TRP A 431 15.78 17.14 -35.30
CA TRP A 431 15.26 16.30 -36.37
C TRP A 431 14.71 17.11 -37.56
N VAL A 432 14.01 18.23 -37.29
CA VAL A 432 13.50 19.16 -38.31
C VAL A 432 14.66 19.92 -38.99
N THR A 433 15.62 20.45 -38.21
CA THR A 433 16.73 21.25 -38.74
C THR A 433 17.67 20.42 -39.62
N GLU A 434 17.98 19.18 -39.25
CA GLU A 434 18.81 18.27 -40.06
C GLU A 434 18.22 17.97 -41.44
N ARG A 435 16.90 18.15 -41.59
CA ARG A 435 16.16 17.95 -42.84
C ARG A 435 15.93 19.24 -43.63
N GLY A 436 16.58 20.34 -43.21
CA GLY A 436 16.39 21.66 -43.83
C GLY A 436 15.00 22.25 -43.59
N GLY A 437 14.29 21.77 -42.57
CA GLY A 437 12.94 22.20 -42.23
C GLY A 437 12.86 23.53 -41.48
N GLN A 438 11.65 24.04 -41.32
CA GLN A 438 11.38 25.27 -40.57
C GLN A 438 10.76 24.98 -39.20
N VAL A 439 11.37 25.53 -38.16
CA VAL A 439 10.77 25.57 -36.80
C VAL A 439 9.98 26.87 -36.69
N ALA A 440 8.67 26.76 -36.42
CA ALA A 440 7.82 27.92 -36.26
C ALA A 440 8.25 28.74 -35.03
N ALA A 441 8.32 30.07 -35.15
CA ALA A 441 8.85 30.95 -34.10
C ALA A 441 8.04 30.92 -32.79
N ASP A 442 6.77 30.55 -32.88
CA ASP A 442 5.89 30.38 -31.73
C ASP A 442 6.04 29.02 -31.04
N ALA A 443 6.63 28.00 -31.67
CA ALA A 443 6.84 26.69 -31.05
C ALA A 443 7.72 26.76 -29.79
N ASP A 444 8.85 27.48 -29.87
CA ASP A 444 9.75 27.68 -28.74
C ASP A 444 9.11 28.53 -27.63
N THR A 445 8.30 29.52 -28.02
CA THR A 445 7.59 30.39 -27.08
C THR A 445 6.56 29.57 -26.30
N THR A 446 5.71 28.81 -26.99
CA THR A 446 4.71 27.93 -26.37
C THR A 446 5.35 26.84 -25.51
N ALA A 447 6.44 26.21 -25.96
CA ALA A 447 7.16 25.22 -25.16
C ALA A 447 7.75 25.84 -23.88
N SER A 448 8.24 27.08 -23.96
CA SER A 448 8.76 27.82 -22.80
C SER A 448 7.65 28.18 -21.81
N GLU A 449 6.50 28.64 -22.29
CA GLU A 449 5.33 28.95 -21.45
C GLU A 449 4.83 27.71 -20.69
N ILE A 450 4.71 26.57 -21.37
CA ILE A 450 4.33 25.29 -20.75
C ILE A 450 5.35 24.89 -19.67
N SER A 451 6.64 25.04 -19.96
CA SER A 451 7.71 24.71 -19.01
C SER A 451 7.67 25.63 -17.78
N GLN A 452 7.43 26.93 -17.96
CA GLN A 452 7.29 27.89 -16.87
C GLN A 452 6.06 27.63 -15.99
N ALA A 453 4.98 27.10 -16.57
CA ALA A 453 3.80 26.65 -15.84
C ALA A 453 4.02 25.32 -15.09
N GLY A 454 5.20 24.70 -15.20
CA GLY A 454 5.54 23.42 -14.57
C GLY A 454 5.07 22.19 -15.34
N GLY A 455 4.58 22.37 -16.57
CA GLY A 455 4.25 21.30 -17.51
C GLY A 455 5.50 20.78 -18.24
N THR A 456 5.33 19.72 -19.04
CA THR A 456 6.37 19.23 -19.95
C THR A 456 5.90 19.35 -21.39
N PRO A 457 6.58 20.15 -22.23
CA PRO A 457 6.25 20.24 -23.63
C PRO A 457 6.85 19.07 -24.41
N LEU A 458 6.05 18.41 -25.25
CA LEU A 458 6.56 17.57 -26.33
C LEU A 458 6.21 18.22 -27.66
N LEU A 459 7.17 18.29 -28.58
CA LEU A 459 6.88 18.77 -29.93
C LEU A 459 6.38 17.64 -30.81
N VAL A 460 5.54 17.99 -31.78
CA VAL A 460 5.12 17.12 -32.87
C VAL A 460 5.54 17.77 -34.18
N ALA A 461 6.21 17.01 -35.05
CA ALA A 461 6.67 17.47 -36.35
C ALA A 461 6.28 16.48 -37.45
N VAL A 462 6.16 17.00 -38.66
CA VAL A 462 5.90 16.22 -39.87
C VAL A 462 6.86 16.63 -40.98
N GLU A 463 7.31 15.66 -41.75
CA GLU A 463 7.96 15.83 -43.04
C GLU A 463 7.01 15.26 -44.11
N ASP A 464 6.57 16.10 -45.03
CA ASP A 464 5.72 15.77 -46.18
C ASP A 464 6.19 16.56 -47.42
N GLU A 465 5.36 16.65 -48.48
CA GLU A 465 5.67 17.41 -49.71
C GLU A 465 6.00 18.89 -49.47
N ARG A 466 5.61 19.46 -48.32
CA ARG A 466 5.90 20.85 -47.92
C ARG A 466 7.19 20.98 -47.11
N GLY A 467 7.91 19.87 -46.90
CA GLY A 467 9.13 19.79 -46.10
C GLY A 467 8.88 19.54 -44.61
N ALA A 468 9.98 19.41 -43.86
CA ALA A 468 9.93 19.18 -42.42
C ALA A 468 9.48 20.46 -41.67
N ARG A 469 8.44 20.35 -40.83
CA ARG A 469 7.91 21.45 -40.02
C ARG A 469 7.34 20.96 -38.69
N VAL A 470 7.36 21.83 -37.68
CA VAL A 470 6.67 21.60 -36.40
C VAL A 470 5.18 21.90 -36.55
N LEU A 471 4.34 20.99 -36.06
CA LEU A 471 2.87 21.12 -36.05
C LEU A 471 2.35 21.75 -34.75
N GLY A 472 3.04 21.55 -33.64
CA GLY A 472 2.62 22.07 -32.35
C GLY A 472 3.30 21.43 -31.15
N VAL A 473 2.79 21.80 -29.98
CA VAL A 473 3.26 21.34 -28.67
C VAL A 473 2.16 20.57 -27.96
N ILE A 474 2.51 19.41 -27.41
CA ILE A 474 1.67 18.66 -26.48
C ILE A 474 2.04 19.10 -25.06
N HIS A 475 1.06 19.58 -24.31
CA HIS A 475 1.24 19.92 -22.91
C HIS A 475 0.99 18.67 -22.05
N LEU A 476 2.06 18.12 -21.47
CA LEU A 476 1.95 17.09 -20.44
C LEU A 476 1.87 17.75 -19.05
N LYS A 477 0.83 17.42 -18.27
CA LYS A 477 0.64 17.88 -16.89
C LYS A 477 0.70 16.74 -15.90
N ASP A 478 1.13 17.04 -14.69
CA ASP A 478 1.09 16.10 -13.57
C ASP A 478 -0.35 16.01 -13.03
N VAL A 479 -1.01 14.88 -13.23
CA VAL A 479 -2.44 14.70 -12.95
C VAL A 479 -2.67 14.20 -11.53
N VAL A 480 -3.51 14.90 -10.78
CA VAL A 480 -3.91 14.53 -9.41
C VAL A 480 -4.69 13.22 -9.43
N LYS A 481 -4.36 12.29 -8.51
CA LYS A 481 -5.09 11.03 -8.35
C LYS A 481 -6.56 11.29 -8.03
N GLU A 482 -7.43 10.43 -8.53
CA GLU A 482 -8.86 10.47 -8.22
C GLU A 482 -9.10 10.31 -6.70
N GLY A 483 -10.08 11.01 -6.15
CA GLY A 483 -10.42 10.91 -4.73
C GLY A 483 -9.51 11.68 -3.76
N MET A 484 -8.43 12.32 -4.24
CA MET A 484 -7.48 13.02 -3.36
C MET A 484 -8.11 14.23 -2.67
N ARG A 485 -9.05 14.91 -3.31
CA ARG A 485 -9.76 16.06 -2.73
C ARG A 485 -10.59 15.62 -1.52
N GLU A 486 -11.29 14.51 -1.66
CA GLU A 486 -12.12 13.90 -0.62
C GLU A 486 -11.24 13.43 0.54
N ARG A 487 -10.13 12.73 0.26
CA ARG A 487 -9.16 12.29 1.27
C ARG A 487 -8.57 13.46 2.07
N PHE A 488 -8.18 14.55 1.40
CA PHE A 488 -7.74 15.76 2.09
C PHE A 488 -8.87 16.43 2.89
N GLY A 489 -10.12 16.31 2.42
CA GLY A 489 -11.30 16.75 3.15
C GLY A 489 -11.51 15.96 4.44
N GLU A 490 -11.31 14.65 4.42
CA GLU A 490 -11.38 13.80 5.62
C GLU A 490 -10.25 14.11 6.60
N LEU A 491 -9.00 14.23 6.12
CA LEU A 491 -7.86 14.56 6.97
C LEU A 491 -8.08 15.89 7.71
N ARG A 492 -8.55 16.94 7.01
CA ARG A 492 -8.87 18.23 7.65
C ARG A 492 -10.01 18.17 8.68
N ARG A 493 -10.92 17.20 8.57
CA ARG A 493 -11.97 17.02 9.59
C ARG A 493 -11.42 16.36 10.85
N MET A 494 -10.32 15.61 10.73
CA MET A 494 -9.68 14.94 11.85
C MET A 494 -8.83 15.91 12.69
N GLY A 495 -8.40 17.02 12.11
CA GLY A 495 -7.56 18.05 12.72
C GLY A 495 -6.57 18.60 11.71
#